data_AF-A0A0P9DZ86-F1
#
_entry.id   AF-A0A0P9DZ86-F1
#
_cell.length_a   1.000
_cell.length_b   1.000
_cell.length_c   1.000
_cell.angle_alpha   90.00
_cell.angle_beta   90.00
_cell.angle_gamma   90.00
#
_symmetry.space_group_name_H-M   'P 1'
#
loop_
_entity.id
_entity.type
_entity.pdbx_description
1 polymer ?
#
loop_
_entity_poly.entity_id
_entity_poly.type
_entity_poly.pdbx_seq_one_letter_code
_entity_poly.pdbx_strand_id
1 'polypeptide(L)'
;MKGEEAIKKAYESILNNDFEQAIAWFEHAIATNPECAAYHYKLSITYARSGKLDKAAAHASQAVRLEPEDEHYTFHLQHLQARQLTLQAEKLFEESDERLWLAVSLLQQAVKLDPLSQEAFLLLGIAYSRLREFAPAVQAIQELLKLDPQHSIGLRLLADYRQKWKEYMSVTL
;
A
#
# COMPACT_ATOMS: atom_id res chain seq x y z
N MET A 1 -2.27 33.62 -9.58
CA MET A 1 -2.86 33.00 -10.80
C MET A 1 -4.01 32.09 -10.39
N LYS A 2 -5.01 31.82 -11.25
CA LYS A 2 -6.24 31.07 -10.87
C LYS A 2 -5.95 29.67 -10.27
N GLY A 3 -4.89 28.99 -10.74
CA GLY A 3 -4.46 27.70 -10.20
C GLY A 3 -3.96 27.78 -8.75
N GLU A 4 -3.15 28.78 -8.40
CA GLU A 4 -2.63 28.95 -7.02
C GLU A 4 -3.75 29.22 -6.01
N GLU A 5 -4.77 29.98 -6.41
CA GLU A 5 -5.96 30.21 -5.57
C GLU A 5 -6.73 28.90 -5.33
N ALA A 6 -6.89 28.07 -6.37
CA ALA A 6 -7.53 26.76 -6.24
C ALA A 6 -6.74 25.85 -5.29
N ILE A 7 -5.40 25.84 -5.37
CA ILE A 7 -4.56 25.06 -4.44
C ILE A 7 -4.74 25.52 -2.99
N LYS A 8 -4.81 26.82 -2.74
CA LYS A 8 -5.05 27.34 -1.39
C LYS A 8 -6.40 26.85 -0.83
N LYS A 9 -7.47 26.95 -1.62
CA LYS A 9 -8.81 26.47 -1.23
C LYS A 9 -8.84 24.95 -1.03
N ALA A 10 -8.08 24.20 -1.83
CA ALA A 10 -7.94 22.75 -1.64
C ALA A 10 -7.33 22.43 -0.27
N TYR A 11 -6.27 23.15 0.13
CA TYR A 11 -5.65 22.97 1.45
C TYR A 11 -6.56 23.40 2.61
N GLU A 12 -7.28 24.51 2.46
CA GLU A 12 -8.29 24.93 3.44
C GLU A 12 -9.37 23.85 3.63
N SER A 13 -9.80 23.22 2.54
CA SER A 13 -10.78 22.12 2.57
C SER A 13 -10.21 20.89 3.28
N ILE A 14 -8.93 20.52 3.03
CA ILE A 14 -8.24 19.44 3.76
C ILE A 14 -8.17 19.73 5.27
N LEU A 15 -7.86 20.98 5.66
CA LEU A 15 -7.80 21.37 7.08
C LEU A 15 -9.17 21.27 7.76
N ASN A 16 -10.24 21.48 7.01
CA ASN A 16 -11.61 21.28 7.47
C ASN A 16 -12.08 19.82 7.35
N ASN A 17 -11.20 18.89 6.99
CA ASN A 17 -11.48 17.48 6.77
C ASN A 17 -12.51 17.21 5.64
N ASP A 18 -12.69 18.17 4.73
CA ASP A 18 -13.54 18.08 3.56
C ASP A 18 -12.71 17.70 2.33
N PHE A 19 -12.46 16.40 2.19
CA PHE A 19 -11.64 15.89 1.10
C PHE A 19 -12.33 15.97 -0.27
N GLU A 20 -13.67 15.96 -0.32
CA GLU A 20 -14.39 16.04 -1.60
C GLU A 20 -14.31 17.44 -2.17
N GLN A 21 -14.45 18.47 -1.33
CA GLN A 21 -14.24 19.84 -1.76
C GLN A 21 -12.78 20.09 -2.13
N ALA A 22 -11.82 19.49 -1.43
CA ALA A 22 -10.41 19.55 -1.79
C ALA A 22 -10.13 18.94 -3.17
N ILE A 23 -10.72 17.78 -3.46
CA ILE A 23 -10.66 17.12 -4.78
C ILE A 23 -11.15 18.07 -5.88
N ALA A 24 -12.32 18.69 -5.69
CA ALA A 24 -12.89 19.60 -6.68
C ALA A 24 -11.97 20.80 -6.97
N TRP A 25 -11.32 21.34 -5.94
CA TRP A 25 -10.36 22.44 -6.10
C TRP A 25 -9.08 22.00 -6.81
N PHE A 26 -8.55 20.82 -6.54
CA PHE A 26 -7.41 20.28 -7.29
C PHE A 26 -7.76 19.97 -8.74
N GLU A 27 -8.94 19.43 -9.01
CA GLU A 27 -9.45 19.24 -10.39
C GLU A 27 -9.55 20.58 -11.12
N HIS A 28 -10.01 21.63 -10.43
CA HIS A 28 -10.00 22.98 -11.00
C HIS A 28 -8.59 23.49 -11.28
N ALA A 29 -7.62 23.25 -10.38
CA ALA A 29 -6.23 23.62 -10.60
C ALA A 29 -5.64 22.91 -11.84
N ILE A 30 -5.89 21.61 -12.00
CA ILE A 30 -5.51 20.81 -13.17
C ILE A 30 -6.17 21.34 -14.45
N ALA A 31 -7.46 21.72 -14.40
CA ALA A 31 -8.12 22.31 -15.56
C ALA A 31 -7.46 23.62 -16.04
N THR A 32 -6.81 24.36 -15.14
CA THR A 32 -6.04 25.57 -15.52
C THR A 32 -4.63 25.28 -16.02
N ASN A 33 -4.00 24.20 -15.55
CA ASN A 33 -2.69 23.75 -16.00
C ASN A 33 -2.60 22.21 -15.94
N PRO A 34 -2.99 21.51 -17.02
CA PRO A 34 -3.05 20.04 -17.04
C PRO A 34 -1.68 19.36 -17.01
N GLU A 35 -0.61 20.07 -17.31
CA GLU A 35 0.75 19.52 -17.37
C GLU A 35 1.54 19.75 -16.07
N CYS A 36 0.90 20.31 -15.04
CA CYS A 36 1.53 20.47 -13.74
C CYS A 36 1.52 19.15 -12.96
N ALA A 37 2.64 18.43 -12.96
CA ALA A 37 2.80 17.15 -12.25
C ALA A 37 2.46 17.26 -10.76
N ALA A 38 2.86 18.36 -10.11
CA ALA A 38 2.57 18.62 -8.70
C ALA A 38 1.07 18.69 -8.38
N TYR A 39 0.21 19.13 -9.31
CA TYR A 39 -1.24 19.14 -9.09
C TYR A 39 -1.82 17.72 -9.16
N HIS A 40 -1.37 16.93 -10.13
CA HIS A 40 -1.73 15.52 -10.22
C HIS A 40 -1.30 14.74 -8.97
N TYR A 41 -0.10 14.98 -8.47
CA TYR A 41 0.40 14.38 -7.22
C TYR A 41 -0.41 14.78 -5.99
N LYS A 42 -0.76 16.07 -5.83
CA LYS A 42 -1.58 16.51 -4.69
C LYS A 42 -3.00 15.93 -4.76
N LEU A 43 -3.56 15.82 -5.96
CA LEU A 43 -4.86 15.19 -6.17
C LEU A 43 -4.80 13.68 -5.87
N SER A 44 -3.73 12.98 -6.26
CA SER A 44 -3.58 11.55 -5.94
C SER A 44 -3.55 11.30 -4.43
N ILE A 45 -2.81 12.10 -3.67
CA ILE A 45 -2.80 12.02 -2.21
C ILE A 45 -4.21 12.21 -1.65
N THR A 46 -4.94 13.21 -2.14
CA THR A 46 -6.28 13.54 -1.63
C THR A 46 -7.28 12.43 -1.95
N TYR A 47 -7.21 11.85 -3.15
CA TYR A 47 -7.99 10.67 -3.51
C TYR A 47 -7.67 9.46 -2.63
N ALA A 48 -6.38 9.21 -2.33
CA ALA A 48 -5.95 8.10 -1.48
C ALA A 48 -6.48 8.25 -0.04
N ARG A 49 -6.47 9.48 0.52
CA ARG A 49 -7.05 9.77 1.84
C ARG A 49 -8.57 9.61 1.87
N SER A 50 -9.23 9.79 0.73
CA SER A 50 -10.68 9.60 0.57
C SER A 50 -11.07 8.14 0.26
N GLY A 51 -10.12 7.20 0.32
CA GLY A 51 -10.35 5.78 0.00
C GLY A 51 -10.53 5.47 -1.50
N LYS A 52 -10.37 6.46 -2.39
CA LYS A 52 -10.54 6.32 -3.84
C LYS A 52 -9.23 5.92 -4.50
N LEU A 53 -8.72 4.74 -4.13
CA LEU A 53 -7.35 4.32 -4.44
C LEU A 53 -7.06 4.20 -5.95
N ASP A 54 -8.02 3.74 -6.75
CA ASP A 54 -7.83 3.62 -8.21
C ASP A 54 -7.64 4.99 -8.88
N LYS A 55 -8.43 5.98 -8.46
CA LYS A 55 -8.27 7.37 -8.93
C LYS A 55 -6.93 7.96 -8.48
N ALA A 56 -6.52 7.66 -7.24
CA ALA A 56 -5.22 8.08 -6.73
C ALA A 56 -4.08 7.55 -7.62
N ALA A 57 -4.06 6.26 -7.91
CA ALA A 57 -3.03 5.65 -8.75
C ALA A 57 -3.01 6.24 -10.17
N ALA A 58 -4.19 6.55 -10.75
CA ALA A 58 -4.28 7.17 -12.06
C ALA A 58 -3.63 8.58 -12.10
N HIS A 59 -3.91 9.42 -11.10
CA HIS A 59 -3.30 10.75 -11.02
C HIS A 59 -1.81 10.68 -10.65
N ALA A 60 -1.39 9.76 -9.77
CA ALA A 60 0.02 9.55 -9.47
C ALA A 60 0.80 9.10 -10.73
N SER A 61 0.21 8.23 -11.55
CA SER A 61 0.79 7.83 -12.83
C SER A 61 0.92 8.99 -13.80
N GLN A 62 -0.02 9.94 -13.81
CA GLN A 62 0.10 11.15 -14.60
C GLN A 62 1.24 12.05 -14.10
N ALA A 63 1.42 12.20 -12.77
CA ALA A 63 2.53 12.96 -12.21
C ALA A 63 3.89 12.36 -12.64
N VAL A 64 4.05 11.03 -12.53
CA VAL A 64 5.24 10.31 -13.01
C VAL A 64 5.45 10.47 -14.52
N ARG A 65 4.38 10.45 -15.33
CA ARG A 65 4.52 10.67 -16.79
C ARG A 65 5.02 12.08 -17.13
N LEU A 66 4.56 13.09 -16.39
CA LEU A 66 4.91 14.49 -16.64
C LEU A 66 6.34 14.80 -16.17
N GLU A 67 6.74 14.24 -15.02
CA GLU A 67 8.06 14.45 -14.42
C GLU A 67 8.65 13.09 -13.98
N PRO A 68 9.19 12.29 -14.92
CA PRO A 68 9.65 10.92 -14.63
C PRO A 68 10.90 10.85 -13.77
N GLU A 69 11.69 11.93 -13.74
CA GLU A 69 12.91 12.03 -12.93
C GLU A 69 12.63 12.40 -11.46
N ASP A 70 11.39 12.75 -11.10
CA ASP A 70 11.03 12.99 -9.71
C ASP A 70 10.71 11.65 -9.01
N GLU A 71 11.70 11.18 -8.25
CA GLU A 71 11.60 9.94 -7.48
C GLU A 71 10.44 9.97 -6.47
N HIS A 72 10.03 11.14 -5.95
CA HIS A 72 8.92 11.23 -5.01
C HIS A 72 7.60 10.78 -5.64
N TYR A 73 7.35 11.15 -6.90
CA TYR A 73 6.14 10.72 -7.60
C TYR A 73 6.18 9.23 -7.90
N THR A 74 7.35 8.71 -8.26
CA THR A 74 7.56 7.29 -8.51
C THR A 74 7.33 6.46 -7.24
N PHE A 75 7.93 6.85 -6.11
CA PHE A 75 7.71 6.19 -4.82
C PHE A 75 6.24 6.27 -4.38
N HIS A 76 5.57 7.42 -4.59
CA HIS A 76 4.16 7.53 -4.26
C HIS A 76 3.28 6.61 -5.11
N LEU A 77 3.53 6.52 -6.42
CA LEU A 77 2.82 5.61 -7.30
C LEU A 77 3.03 4.15 -6.88
N GLN A 78 4.27 3.75 -6.60
CA GLN A 78 4.61 2.41 -6.13
C GLN A 78 3.91 2.08 -4.81
N HIS A 79 3.88 3.00 -3.86
CA HIS A 79 3.14 2.85 -2.60
C HIS A 79 1.63 2.63 -2.84
N LEU A 80 1.00 3.41 -3.72
CA LEU A 80 -0.42 3.23 -4.05
C LEU A 80 -0.69 1.88 -4.73
N GLN A 81 0.18 1.46 -5.65
CA GLN A 81 0.08 0.17 -6.33
C GLN A 81 0.28 -1.00 -5.35
N ALA A 82 1.24 -0.90 -4.43
CA ALA A 82 1.44 -1.89 -3.37
C ALA A 82 0.19 -2.02 -2.48
N ARG A 83 -0.44 -0.90 -2.12
CA ARG A 83 -1.71 -0.91 -1.38
C ARG A 83 -2.84 -1.56 -2.18
N GLN A 84 -2.97 -1.30 -3.48
CA GLN A 84 -3.98 -1.97 -4.32
C GLN A 84 -3.79 -3.49 -4.35
N LEU A 85 -2.55 -3.95 -4.55
CA LEU A 85 -2.22 -5.38 -4.54
C LEU A 85 -2.50 -6.02 -3.18
N THR A 86 -2.19 -5.32 -2.09
CA THR A 86 -2.44 -5.77 -0.72
C THR A 86 -3.94 -5.97 -0.47
N LEU A 87 -4.78 -5.00 -0.86
CA LEU A 87 -6.24 -5.11 -0.75
C LEU A 87 -6.84 -6.18 -1.66
N GLN A 88 -6.24 -6.42 -2.84
CA GLN A 88 -6.66 -7.52 -3.71
C GLN A 88 -6.30 -8.88 -3.10
N ALA A 89 -5.11 -8.99 -2.51
CA ALA A 89 -4.65 -10.20 -1.84
C ALA A 89 -5.53 -10.56 -0.64
N GLU A 90 -5.90 -9.58 0.18
CA GLU A 90 -6.74 -9.79 1.36
C GLU A 90 -8.08 -10.47 1.02
N LYS A 91 -8.70 -10.09 -0.10
CA LYS A 91 -9.97 -10.68 -0.58
C LYS A 91 -9.86 -12.16 -0.94
N LEU A 92 -8.66 -12.69 -1.13
CA LEU A 92 -8.41 -14.07 -1.54
C LEU A 92 -8.22 -15.03 -0.34
N PHE A 93 -8.28 -14.53 0.90
CA PHE A 93 -7.95 -15.31 2.09
C PHE A 93 -8.97 -16.38 2.46
N GLU A 94 -10.19 -16.33 1.93
CA GLU A 94 -11.31 -17.18 2.37
C GLU A 94 -11.52 -18.43 1.50
N GLU A 95 -10.76 -18.60 0.42
CA GLU A 95 -11.37 -19.21 -0.76
C GLU A 95 -10.70 -20.49 -1.32
N SER A 96 -9.50 -20.89 -0.86
CA SER A 96 -8.80 -22.18 -1.08
C SER A 96 -7.28 -22.00 -0.95
N ASP A 97 -6.50 -23.09 -0.87
CA ASP A 97 -5.03 -23.03 -0.94
C ASP A 97 -4.53 -22.41 -2.26
N GLU A 98 -5.19 -22.68 -3.38
CA GLU A 98 -4.85 -22.09 -4.69
C GLU A 98 -4.98 -20.56 -4.66
N ARG A 99 -6.06 -20.05 -4.06
CA ARG A 99 -6.28 -18.61 -3.92
C ARG A 99 -5.37 -17.97 -2.87
N LEU A 100 -4.98 -18.71 -1.83
CA LEU A 100 -3.94 -18.27 -0.90
C LEU A 100 -2.58 -18.14 -1.59
N TRP A 101 -2.22 -19.05 -2.52
CA TRP A 101 -1.00 -18.89 -3.32
C TRP A 101 -1.07 -17.67 -4.26
N LEU A 102 -2.25 -17.37 -4.82
CA LEU A 102 -2.46 -16.13 -5.57
C LEU A 102 -2.29 -14.90 -4.66
N ALA A 103 -2.82 -14.94 -3.44
CA ALA A 103 -2.64 -13.86 -2.45
C ALA A 103 -1.15 -13.65 -2.11
N VAL A 104 -0.40 -14.74 -1.89
CA VAL A 104 1.05 -14.69 -1.69
C VAL A 104 1.74 -14.00 -2.87
N SER A 105 1.39 -14.35 -4.11
CA SER A 105 1.99 -13.74 -5.31
C SER A 105 1.73 -12.23 -5.39
N LEU A 106 0.52 -11.78 -5.06
CA LEU A 106 0.17 -10.35 -5.03
C LEU A 106 0.93 -9.62 -3.92
N LEU A 107 1.04 -10.23 -2.73
CA LEU A 107 1.74 -9.64 -1.58
C LEU A 107 3.26 -9.58 -1.80
N GLN A 108 3.86 -10.57 -2.46
CA GLN A 108 5.26 -10.53 -2.87
C GLN A 108 5.54 -9.36 -3.84
N GLN A 109 4.63 -9.10 -4.78
CA GLN A 109 4.71 -7.93 -5.65
C GLN A 109 4.55 -6.63 -4.85
N ALA A 110 3.61 -6.60 -3.89
CA ALA A 110 3.38 -5.43 -3.05
C ALA A 110 4.62 -5.05 -2.23
N VAL A 111 5.28 -6.00 -1.55
CA VAL A 111 6.48 -5.70 -0.75
C VAL A 111 7.71 -5.34 -1.60
N LYS A 112 7.73 -5.73 -2.89
CA LYS A 112 8.77 -5.30 -3.82
C LYS A 112 8.57 -3.85 -4.27
N LEU A 113 7.31 -3.44 -4.47
CA LEU A 113 6.95 -2.08 -4.83
C LEU A 113 7.11 -1.13 -3.63
N ASP A 114 6.67 -1.57 -2.45
CA ASP A 114 6.80 -0.81 -1.20
C ASP A 114 7.41 -1.69 -0.10
N PRO A 115 8.75 -1.69 0.02
CA PRO A 115 9.47 -2.41 1.08
C PRO A 115 9.22 -1.87 2.50
N LEU A 116 8.44 -0.80 2.66
CA LEU A 116 8.07 -0.23 3.96
C LEU A 116 6.62 -0.57 4.35
N SER A 117 5.90 -1.35 3.51
CA SER A 117 4.53 -1.76 3.79
C SER A 117 4.46 -2.84 4.87
N GLN A 118 4.26 -2.40 6.11
CA GLN A 118 4.05 -3.27 7.27
C GLN A 118 2.83 -4.19 7.07
N GLU A 119 1.73 -3.66 6.53
CA GLU A 119 0.50 -4.41 6.26
C GLU A 119 0.74 -5.54 5.25
N ALA A 120 1.48 -5.27 4.17
CA ALA A 120 1.80 -6.29 3.17
C ALA A 120 2.67 -7.42 3.76
N PHE A 121 3.68 -7.09 4.57
CA PHE A 121 4.49 -8.11 5.27
C PHE A 121 3.67 -8.92 6.27
N LEU A 122 2.77 -8.27 7.01
CA LEU A 122 1.88 -8.94 7.95
C LEU A 122 0.98 -9.96 7.24
N LEU A 123 0.28 -9.53 6.18
CA LEU A 123 -0.59 -10.40 5.40
C LEU A 123 0.20 -11.50 4.69
N LEU A 124 1.41 -11.23 4.20
CA LEU A 124 2.26 -12.23 3.58
C LEU A 124 2.62 -13.34 4.56
N GLY A 125 2.99 -12.98 5.80
CA GLY A 125 3.25 -13.94 6.87
C GLY A 125 2.02 -14.78 7.22
N ILE A 126 0.83 -14.17 7.29
CA ILE A 126 -0.43 -14.88 7.55
C ILE A 126 -0.76 -15.84 6.40
N ALA A 127 -0.64 -15.41 5.14
CA ALA A 127 -0.91 -16.24 3.98
C ALA A 127 -0.01 -17.48 3.93
N TYR A 128 1.31 -17.30 4.11
CA TYR A 128 2.24 -18.42 4.21
C TYR A 128 1.94 -19.35 5.36
N SER A 129 1.60 -18.83 6.55
CA SER A 129 1.26 -19.68 7.68
C SER A 129 -0.01 -20.51 7.43
N ARG A 130 -1.01 -19.98 6.71
CA ARG A 130 -2.22 -20.76 6.35
C ARG A 130 -1.89 -21.90 5.41
N LEU A 131 -0.95 -21.67 4.48
CA LEU A 131 -0.39 -22.68 3.58
C LEU A 131 0.58 -23.66 4.29
N ARG A 132 0.80 -23.53 5.60
CA ARG A 132 1.77 -24.29 6.41
C ARG A 132 3.22 -24.10 5.97
N GLU A 133 3.49 -23.05 5.21
CA GLU A 133 4.83 -22.62 4.81
C GLU A 133 5.47 -21.78 5.92
N PHE A 134 5.86 -22.44 7.02
CA PHE A 134 6.24 -21.72 8.24
C PHE A 134 7.56 -20.95 8.15
N ALA A 135 8.54 -21.44 7.38
CA ALA A 135 9.80 -20.75 7.18
C ALA A 135 9.63 -19.37 6.50
N PRO A 136 8.96 -19.25 5.33
CA PRO A 136 8.71 -17.95 4.73
C PRO A 136 7.71 -17.10 5.55
N ALA A 137 6.78 -17.72 6.29
CA ALA A 137 5.92 -16.99 7.22
C ALA A 137 6.74 -16.28 8.31
N VAL A 138 7.70 -16.97 8.93
CA VAL A 138 8.63 -16.40 9.92
C VAL A 138 9.44 -15.25 9.31
N GLN A 139 9.97 -15.44 8.09
CA GLN A 139 10.76 -14.41 7.42
C GLN A 139 9.93 -13.13 7.18
N ALA A 140 8.71 -13.25 6.65
CA ALA A 140 7.85 -12.09 6.40
C ALA A 140 7.55 -11.30 7.69
N ILE A 141 7.26 -12.00 8.80
CA ILE A 141 7.04 -11.35 10.10
C ILE A 141 8.33 -10.74 10.67
N GLN A 142 9.50 -11.31 10.39
CA GLN A 142 10.77 -10.69 10.77
C GLN A 142 11.02 -9.39 10.01
N GLU A 143 10.71 -9.32 8.71
CA GLU A 143 10.78 -8.06 7.96
C GLU A 143 9.83 -7.01 8.54
N LEU A 144 8.59 -7.38 8.88
CA LEU A 144 7.66 -6.50 9.60
C LEU A 144 8.28 -5.96 10.90
N LEU A 145 8.90 -6.82 11.71
CA LEU A 145 9.48 -6.44 13.00
C LEU A 145 10.80 -5.66 12.87
N LYS A 146 11.46 -5.65 11.71
CA LYS A 146 12.54 -4.69 11.43
C LYS A 146 11.99 -3.28 11.26
N LEU A 147 10.80 -3.14 10.66
CA LEU A 147 10.13 -1.85 10.45
C LEU A 147 9.48 -1.33 11.73
N ASP A 148 8.81 -2.21 12.48
CA ASP A 148 8.23 -1.91 13.79
C ASP A 148 8.58 -3.01 14.82
N PRO A 149 9.68 -2.84 15.57
CA PRO A 149 10.11 -3.81 16.59
C PRO A 149 9.10 -4.04 17.72
N GLN A 150 8.14 -3.14 17.91
CA GLN A 150 7.12 -3.22 18.98
C GLN A 150 5.76 -3.67 18.44
N HIS A 151 5.68 -4.11 17.18
CA HIS A 151 4.43 -4.54 16.56
C HIS A 151 3.83 -5.75 17.29
N SER A 152 2.81 -5.50 18.11
CA SER A 152 2.24 -6.51 19.02
C SER A 152 1.73 -7.77 18.33
N ILE A 153 1.06 -7.63 17.18
CA ILE A 153 0.58 -8.78 16.39
C ILE A 153 1.76 -9.55 15.78
N GLY A 154 2.73 -8.87 15.16
CA GLY A 154 3.93 -9.49 14.59
C GLY A 154 4.72 -10.30 15.61
N LEU A 155 4.96 -9.77 16.82
CA LEU A 155 5.65 -10.51 17.88
C LEU A 155 4.93 -11.81 18.27
N ARG A 156 3.59 -11.75 18.36
CA ARG A 156 2.76 -12.92 18.68
C ARG A 156 2.79 -13.96 17.57
N LEU A 157 2.64 -13.53 16.32
CA LEU A 157 2.68 -14.41 15.16
C LEU A 157 4.06 -15.05 14.99
N LEU A 158 5.14 -14.31 15.22
CA LEU A 158 6.50 -14.85 15.16
C LEU A 158 6.70 -16.01 16.14
N ALA A 159 6.20 -15.87 17.37
CA ALA A 159 6.26 -16.93 18.37
C ALA A 159 5.45 -18.16 17.95
N ASP A 160 4.21 -17.96 17.51
CA ASP A 160 3.31 -19.01 17.02
C ASP A 160 3.91 -19.76 15.82
N TYR A 161 4.41 -19.04 14.82
CA TYR A 161 4.94 -19.65 13.60
C TYR A 161 6.23 -20.44 13.86
N ARG A 162 7.10 -19.96 14.77
CA ARG A 162 8.29 -20.71 15.19
C ARG A 162 7.94 -22.00 15.91
N GLN A 163 6.92 -21.97 16.78
CA GLN A 163 6.44 -23.18 17.46
C GLN A 163 5.89 -24.18 16.43
N LYS A 164 4.99 -23.74 15.56
CA LYS A 164 4.41 -24.59 14.50
C LYS A 164 5.48 -25.17 13.57
N TRP A 165 6.51 -24.38 13.24
CA TRP A 165 7.63 -24.86 12.41
C TRP A 165 8.40 -25.98 13.11
N LYS A 166 8.71 -25.83 14.40
CA LYS A 166 9.39 -26.86 15.18
C LYS A 166 8.56 -28.15 15.26
N GLU A 167 7.27 -28.03 15.53
CA GLU A 167 6.34 -29.16 15.57
C GLU A 167 6.27 -29.88 14.21
N TYR A 168 6.15 -29.12 13.11
CA TYR A 168 6.13 -29.66 11.76
C TYR A 168 7.39 -30.46 11.44
N MET A 169 8.57 -29.89 11.70
CA MET A 169 9.86 -30.55 11.46
C MET A 169 10.04 -31.83 12.28
N SER A 170 9.47 -31.90 13.49
CA SER A 170 9.56 -33.07 14.36
C SER A 170 8.70 -34.26 13.90
N VAL A 171 7.72 -34.03 13.03
CA VAL A 171 6.82 -35.07 12.49
C VAL A 171 7.26 -35.54 11.10
N THR A 172 8.02 -34.72 10.38
CA THR A 172 8.48 -35.01 9.00
C THR A 172 9.88 -35.62 8.91
N LEU A 173 10.60 -35.75 10.02
CA LEU A 173 11.93 -36.38 10.14
C LEU A 173 11.84 -37.69 10.93
#